data_AF-A0A533BJ91-F1
#
_entry.id   AF-A0A533BJ91-F1
#
_cell.length_a   1.000
_cell.length_b   1.000
_cell.length_c   1.000
_cell.angle_alpha   90.00
_cell.angle_beta   90.00
_cell.angle_gamma   90.00
#
_symmetry.space_group_name_H-M   'P 1'
#
loop_
_entity.id
_entity.type
_entity.pdbx_description
1 polymer ?
#
loop_
_entity_poly.entity_id
_entity_poly.type
_entity_poly.pdbx_seq_one_letter_code
_entity_poly.pdbx_strand_id
1 'polypeptide(L)'
;MNHAGWGNVDDDEQSGFPSEAVIELAGHRIAIRHILYEGGKLMKDGRAFLDRERPDICVFGHTHQPKREWLGNTLLFNPGSAGPKRFRLPRAVGTLAMIDEKIKPRHIGLKKNPSRKSPGKILDGGRRQFRRDEV
;
A
#
# COMPACT_ATOMS: atom_id res chain seq x y z
N MET A 1 -25.40 -4.60 4.84
CA MET A 1 -24.46 -3.68 4.14
C MET A 1 -23.07 -3.94 4.71
N ASN A 2 -22.22 -4.72 4.02
CA ASN A 2 -20.87 -5.02 4.50
C ASN A 2 -19.86 -4.63 3.41
N HIS A 3 -19.21 -3.48 3.59
CA HIS A 3 -18.05 -3.08 2.80
C HIS A 3 -16.90 -2.85 3.78
N ALA A 4 -16.08 -3.87 4.00
CA ALA A 4 -14.84 -3.73 4.76
C ALA A 4 -13.68 -3.48 3.79
N GLY A 5 -13.18 -2.24 3.74
CA GLY A 5 -11.97 -1.89 3.00
C GLY A 5 -10.76 -1.93 3.92
N TRP A 6 -9.95 -2.98 3.85
CA TRP A 6 -8.70 -3.09 4.62
C TRP A 6 -7.56 -2.53 3.78
N GLY A 7 -6.97 -1.44 4.24
CA GLY A 7 -5.80 -0.83 3.63
C GLY A 7 -4.77 -0.49 4.70
N ASN A 8 -3.73 -1.32 4.82
CA ASN A 8 -2.47 -0.91 5.41
C ASN A 8 -1.34 -1.76 4.81
N VAL A 9 -0.68 -1.22 3.78
CA VAL A 9 0.50 -1.84 3.13
C VAL A 9 1.50 -0.74 2.87
N ASP A 10 2.26 -0.40 3.91
CA ASP A 10 3.49 0.39 3.88
C ASP A 10 4.41 -0.10 5.04
N ASP A 11 5.73 0.13 4.91
CA ASP A 11 6.83 -0.50 5.66
C ASP A 11 6.67 -0.64 7.19
N ASP A 12 6.88 -1.87 7.65
CA ASP A 12 6.79 -2.34 9.03
C ASP A 12 7.90 -1.76 9.95
N GLU A 13 9.10 -1.51 9.42
CA GLU A 13 10.30 -1.27 10.25
C GLU A 13 10.27 -0.01 11.13
N GLN A 14 9.39 0.97 10.87
CA GLN A 14 9.27 2.19 11.69
C GLN A 14 7.97 2.27 12.51
N SER A 15 7.09 1.28 12.40
CA SER A 15 5.70 1.43 12.84
C SER A 15 5.39 0.79 14.21
N GLY A 16 6.23 -0.15 14.67
CA GLY A 16 6.04 -0.86 15.95
C GLY A 16 4.86 -1.84 15.94
N PHE A 17 4.28 -2.13 14.78
CA PHE A 17 3.22 -3.14 14.64
C PHE A 17 3.81 -4.55 14.60
N PRO A 18 3.03 -5.58 15.00
CA PRO A 18 3.47 -6.95 14.84
C PRO A 18 3.60 -7.29 13.35
N SER A 19 4.71 -7.94 13.01
CA SER A 19 5.06 -8.34 11.64
C SER A 19 4.11 -9.40 11.04
N GLU A 20 3.32 -10.04 11.91
CA GLU A 20 2.25 -10.97 11.57
C GLU A 20 1.00 -10.69 12.41
N ALA A 21 -0.17 -10.76 11.78
CA ALA A 21 -1.46 -10.73 12.48
C ALA A 21 -2.43 -11.70 11.81
N VAL A 22 -3.32 -12.31 12.60
CA VAL A 22 -4.41 -13.14 12.10
C VAL A 22 -5.70 -12.65 12.75
N ILE A 23 -6.68 -12.37 11.91
CA ILE A 23 -7.99 -11.87 12.32
C ILE A 23 -9.08 -12.69 11.65
N GLU A 24 -10.27 -12.68 12.24
CA GLU A 24 -11.48 -13.17 11.61
C GLU A 24 -12.37 -11.99 11.22
N LEU A 25 -12.86 -12.01 10.00
CA LEU A 25 -13.76 -10.97 9.52
C LEU A 25 -14.75 -11.54 8.51
N ALA A 26 -16.04 -11.28 8.75
CA ALA A 26 -17.13 -11.74 7.88
C ALA A 26 -17.07 -13.26 7.60
N GLY A 27 -16.65 -14.05 8.59
CA GLY A 27 -16.51 -15.51 8.47
C GLY A 27 -15.23 -15.98 7.78
N HIS A 28 -14.33 -15.08 7.39
CA HIS A 28 -13.06 -15.41 6.77
C HIS A 28 -11.89 -15.21 7.72
N ARG A 29 -10.97 -16.16 7.72
CA ARG A 29 -9.68 -16.04 8.41
C ARG A 29 -8.70 -15.27 7.53
N ILE A 30 -8.30 -14.09 7.97
CA ILE A 30 -7.41 -13.19 7.25
C ILE A 30 -6.08 -13.12 7.99
N ALA A 31 -5.03 -13.57 7.33
CA ALA A 31 -3.65 -13.40 7.76
C ALA A 31 -3.05 -12.14 7.14
N ILE A 32 -2.23 -11.43 7.90
CA ILE A 32 -1.49 -10.23 7.46
C ILE A 32 -0.03 -10.49 7.78
N ARG A 33 0.85 -10.31 6.79
CA ARG A 33 2.30 -10.47 6.94
C ARG A 33 3.04 -9.58 5.95
N HIS A 34 4.02 -8.79 6.39
CA HIS A 34 4.67 -7.81 5.49
C HIS A 34 5.44 -8.49 4.34
N ILE A 35 6.29 -9.48 4.63
CA ILE A 35 7.12 -10.16 3.63
C ILE A 35 6.64 -11.59 3.43
N LEU A 36 6.04 -11.87 2.27
CA LEU A 36 5.67 -13.23 1.84
C LEU A 36 6.48 -13.71 0.63
N TYR A 37 6.85 -12.77 -0.25
CA TYR A 37 7.63 -13.03 -1.45
C TYR A 37 8.90 -12.17 -1.46
N GLU A 38 10.00 -12.76 -1.91
CA GLU A 38 11.26 -12.09 -2.18
C GLU A 38 11.81 -12.55 -3.53
N GLY A 39 12.27 -11.63 -4.38
CA GLY A 39 12.73 -11.95 -5.73
C GLY A 39 11.69 -12.69 -6.59
N GLY A 40 10.40 -12.48 -6.32
CA GLY A 40 9.29 -13.16 -7.00
C GLY A 40 9.01 -14.59 -6.54
N LYS A 41 9.71 -15.10 -5.53
CA LYS A 41 9.55 -16.46 -4.99
C LYS A 41 8.89 -16.42 -3.61
N LEU A 42 7.99 -17.37 -3.36
CA LEU A 42 7.40 -17.57 -2.04
C LEU A 42 8.52 -18.05 -1.09
N MET A 43 8.70 -17.34 0.02
CA MET A 43 9.74 -17.69 1.00
C MET A 43 9.36 -18.93 1.81
N LYS A 44 10.37 -19.66 2.33
CA LYS A 44 10.14 -20.90 3.09
C LYS A 44 9.36 -20.64 4.39
N ASP A 45 9.70 -19.58 5.09
CA ASP A 45 9.01 -19.12 6.30
C ASP A 45 7.60 -18.60 5.99
N GLY A 46 7.43 -17.89 4.88
CA GLY A 46 6.12 -17.50 4.36
C GLY A 46 5.23 -18.72 4.05
N ARG A 47 5.81 -19.78 3.47
CA ARG A 47 5.08 -21.05 3.27
C ARG A 47 4.72 -21.71 4.59
N ALA A 48 5.65 -21.81 5.53
CA ALA A 48 5.40 -22.37 6.86
C ALA A 48 4.31 -21.60 7.62
N PHE A 49 4.29 -20.27 7.49
CA PHE A 49 3.23 -19.41 8.01
C PHE A 49 1.86 -19.76 7.42
N LEU A 50 1.76 -19.86 6.09
CA LEU A 50 0.50 -20.23 5.42
C LEU A 50 0.04 -21.64 5.81
N ASP A 51 0.95 -22.60 5.96
CA ASP A 51 0.61 -23.98 6.33
C ASP A 51 0.13 -24.07 7.80
N ARG A 52 0.67 -23.23 8.69
CA ARG A 52 0.27 -23.13 10.12
C ARG A 52 -1.06 -22.40 10.28
N GLU A 53 -1.20 -21.23 9.65
CA GLU A 53 -2.37 -20.37 9.83
C GLU A 53 -3.53 -20.75 8.93
N ARG A 54 -3.32 -21.46 7.82
CA ARG A 54 -4.37 -21.89 6.87
C ARG A 54 -5.47 -20.81 6.62
N PRO A 55 -5.09 -19.58 6.25
CA PRO A 55 -6.06 -18.50 6.12
C PRO A 55 -6.84 -18.63 4.81
N ASP A 56 -8.05 -18.05 4.76
CA ASP A 56 -8.77 -17.85 3.50
C ASP A 56 -8.09 -16.76 2.65
N ILE A 57 -7.48 -15.77 3.33
CA ILE A 57 -6.82 -14.62 2.71
C ILE A 57 -5.50 -14.35 3.44
N CYS A 58 -4.40 -14.24 2.70
CA CYS A 58 -3.14 -13.69 3.20
C CYS A 58 -2.85 -12.36 2.50
N VAL A 59 -2.89 -11.26 3.27
CA VAL A 59 -2.52 -9.92 2.82
C VAL A 59 -1.05 -9.70 3.09
N PHE A 60 -0.29 -9.31 2.06
CA PHE A 60 1.15 -9.07 2.19
C PHE A 60 1.64 -7.86 1.42
N GLY A 61 2.84 -7.39 1.78
CA GLY A 61 3.45 -6.16 1.28
C GLY A 61 4.83 -6.37 0.66
N HIS A 62 5.77 -5.50 1.05
CA HIS A 62 7.18 -5.43 0.62
C HIS A 62 7.45 -5.02 -0.83
N THR A 63 6.91 -5.73 -1.83
CA THR A 63 7.27 -5.46 -3.24
C THR A 63 6.58 -4.25 -3.86
N HIS A 64 5.52 -3.77 -3.19
CA HIS A 64 4.56 -2.76 -3.70
C HIS A 64 3.93 -3.12 -5.06
N GLN A 65 4.14 -4.34 -5.55
CA GLN A 65 3.58 -4.82 -6.79
C GLN A 65 2.23 -5.47 -6.52
N PRO A 66 1.13 -4.93 -7.08
CA PRO A 66 -0.18 -5.56 -6.99
C PRO A 66 -0.12 -7.04 -7.36
N LYS A 67 -0.56 -7.90 -6.45
CA LYS A 67 -0.59 -9.34 -6.66
C LYS A 67 -1.91 -9.91 -6.17
N ARG A 68 -2.44 -10.86 -6.95
CA ARG A 68 -3.65 -11.64 -6.65
C ARG A 68 -3.47 -13.03 -7.22
N GLU A 69 -3.22 -14.00 -6.35
CA GLU A 69 -2.95 -15.39 -6.72
C GLU A 69 -3.66 -16.33 -5.73
N TRP A 70 -4.08 -17.50 -6.18
CA TRP A 70 -4.62 -18.55 -5.31
C TRP A 70 -3.54 -19.61 -5.06
N LEU A 71 -3.29 -19.92 -3.79
CA LEU A 71 -2.49 -21.06 -3.36
C LEU A 71 -3.42 -22.06 -2.67
N GLY A 72 -3.85 -23.09 -3.41
CA GLY A 72 -4.94 -23.94 -2.96
C GLY A 72 -6.20 -23.10 -2.74
N ASN A 73 -6.69 -23.08 -1.50
CA ASN A 73 -7.89 -22.33 -1.11
C ASN A 73 -7.58 -20.96 -0.49
N THR A 74 -6.30 -20.58 -0.40
CA THR A 74 -5.90 -19.29 0.16
C THR A 74 -5.69 -18.25 -0.93
N LEU A 75 -6.33 -17.09 -0.79
CA LEU A 75 -6.07 -15.91 -1.62
C LEU A 75 -4.82 -15.18 -1.11
N LEU A 76 -3.75 -15.16 -1.91
CA LEU A 76 -2.56 -14.36 -1.69
C LEU A 76 -2.75 -12.99 -2.35
N PHE A 77 -2.80 -11.93 -1.53
CA PHE A 77 -3.14 -10.59 -1.98
C PHE A 77 -2.12 -9.54 -1.55
N ASN A 78 -1.45 -8.92 -2.52
CA ASN A 78 -0.71 -7.68 -2.31
C ASN A 78 -1.51 -6.52 -2.90
N PRO A 79 -1.98 -5.55 -2.09
CA PRO A 79 -2.80 -4.44 -2.56
C PRO A 79 -2.01 -3.40 -3.37
N GLY A 80 -0.67 -3.45 -3.39
CA GLY A 80 0.18 -2.41 -3.95
C GLY A 80 0.43 -1.28 -2.95
N SER A 81 0.93 -0.14 -3.44
CA SER A 81 1.17 1.06 -2.60
C SER A 81 0.35 2.26 -3.08
N ALA A 82 -0.26 2.95 -2.11
CA ALA A 82 -0.97 4.21 -2.29
C ALA A 82 -0.04 5.44 -2.15
N GLY A 83 1.18 5.26 -1.63
CA GLY A 83 2.13 6.32 -1.33
C GLY A 83 2.73 7.01 -2.57
N PRO A 84 3.68 7.97 -2.36
CA PRO A 84 4.45 8.58 -3.44
C PRO A 84 5.09 7.50 -4.32
N LYS A 85 5.20 7.76 -5.62
CA LYS A 85 5.68 6.76 -6.58
C LYS A 85 7.12 6.34 -6.24
N ARG A 86 7.30 5.21 -5.56
CA ARG A 86 8.59 4.55 -5.41
C ARG A 86 8.80 3.72 -6.69
N PHE A 87 9.85 3.99 -7.45
CA PHE A 87 10.20 3.31 -8.70
C PHE A 87 9.24 3.51 -9.90
N ARG A 88 9.24 2.58 -10.86
CA ARG A 88 8.42 2.59 -12.10
C ARG A 88 7.01 1.99 -11.93
N LEU A 89 6.67 1.48 -10.74
CA LEU A 89 5.45 0.72 -10.51
C LEU A 89 4.18 1.59 -10.53
N PRO A 90 3.02 1.02 -10.93
CA PRO A 90 1.75 1.73 -10.85
C PRO A 90 1.35 1.94 -9.38
N ARG A 91 0.86 3.14 -9.06
CA ARG A 91 0.21 3.40 -7.75
C ARG A 91 -1.15 2.73 -7.79
N ALA A 92 -1.42 1.86 -6.82
CA ALA A 92 -2.66 1.11 -6.76
C ALA A 92 -3.05 0.88 -5.30
N VAL A 93 -4.35 0.78 -5.08
CA VAL A 93 -4.93 0.30 -3.82
C VAL A 93 -5.65 -1.01 -4.12
N GLY A 94 -5.44 -2.01 -3.27
CA GLY A 94 -6.21 -3.24 -3.30
C GLY A 94 -7.42 -3.13 -2.39
N THR A 95 -8.55 -3.65 -2.84
CA THR A 95 -9.79 -3.75 -2.04
C THR A 95 -10.28 -5.18 -2.05
N LEU A 96 -10.65 -5.69 -0.90
CA LEU A 96 -11.30 -6.99 -0.73
C LEU A 96 -12.73 -6.75 -0.27
N ALA A 97 -13.73 -7.06 -1.11
CA ALA A 97 -15.13 -7.04 -0.68
C ALA A 97 -15.58 -8.46 -0.31
N MET A 98 -16.17 -8.62 0.86
CA MET A 98 -16.78 -9.87 1.31
C MET A 98 -18.29 -9.71 1.22
N ILE A 99 -18.92 -10.40 0.26
CA ILE A 99 -20.36 -10.35 -0.02
C ILE A 99 -20.86 -11.79 -0.05
N ASP A 100 -21.76 -12.14 0.86
CA ASP A 100 -22.41 -13.45 0.94
C ASP A 100 -21.37 -14.59 0.83
N GLU A 101 -20.37 -14.59 1.71
CA GLU A 101 -19.22 -15.52 1.79
C GLU A 101 -18.23 -15.48 0.61
N LYS A 102 -18.46 -14.65 -0.40
CA LYS A 102 -17.56 -14.53 -1.55
C LYS A 102 -16.57 -13.39 -1.35
N ILE A 103 -15.29 -13.71 -1.55
CA ILE A 103 -14.20 -12.73 -1.58
C ILE A 103 -14.07 -12.17 -3.01
N LYS A 104 -14.21 -10.86 -3.15
CA LYS A 104 -14.06 -10.13 -4.43
C LYS A 104 -12.85 -9.19 -4.37
N PRO A 105 -11.67 -9.65 -4.80
CA PRO A 105 -10.46 -8.84 -4.84
C PRO A 105 -10.41 -7.93 -6.08
N ARG A 106 -10.08 -6.65 -5.87
CA ARG A 106 -9.86 -5.66 -6.94
C ARG A 106 -8.62 -4.82 -6.65
N HIS A 107 -7.95 -4.38 -7.72
CA HIS A 107 -6.93 -3.34 -7.66
C HIS A 107 -7.44 -2.10 -8.38
N ILE A 108 -7.32 -0.94 -7.72
CA ILE A 108 -7.77 0.36 -8.22
C ILE A 108 -6.52 1.21 -8.46
N GLY A 109 -6.27 1.57 -9.71
CA GLY A 109 -5.13 2.43 -10.08
C GLY A 109 -5.36 3.89 -9.68
N LEU A 110 -4.37 4.49 -9.01
CA LEU A 110 -4.40 5.90 -8.63
C LEU A 110 -3.74 6.76 -9.72
N LYS A 111 -4.54 7.51 -10.48
CA LYS A 111 -4.03 8.52 -11.42
C LYS A 111 -3.50 9.74 -10.65
N LYS A 112 -2.46 10.40 -11.16
CA LYS A 112 -2.08 11.74 -10.66
C LYS A 112 -3.25 12.69 -10.91
N ASN A 113 -3.73 13.36 -9.88
CA ASN A 113 -4.49 14.60 -10.07
C ASN A 113 -3.52 15.60 -10.74
N PRO A 114 -3.87 16.30 -11.83
CA PRO A 114 -3.01 17.37 -12.34
C PRO A 114 -2.75 18.34 -11.19
N SER A 115 -1.48 18.54 -10.88
CA SER A 115 -1.05 19.32 -9.72
C SER A 115 -1.74 20.68 -9.71
N ARG A 116 -2.45 21.02 -8.62
CA ARG A 116 -2.71 22.43 -8.30
C ARG A 116 -1.35 23.13 -8.34
N LYS A 117 -1.18 24.08 -9.28
CA LYS A 117 0.00 24.95 -9.30
C LYS A 117 0.09 25.61 -7.93
N SER A 118 1.18 25.37 -7.21
CA SER A 118 1.53 26.19 -6.05
C SER A 118 1.56 27.66 -6.51
N PRO A 119 1.08 28.63 -5.72
CA PRO A 119 1.21 30.03 -6.08
C PRO A 119 2.70 30.31 -6.32
N GLY A 120 3.02 30.86 -7.49
CA GLY A 120 4.40 31.11 -7.90
C GLY A 120 5.14 31.93 -6.85
N LYS A 121 6.40 31.57 -6.59
CA LYS A 121 7.31 32.43 -5.82
C LYS A 121 7.35 33.79 -6.51
N ILE A 122 6.94 34.84 -5.79
CA ILE A 122 7.23 36.22 -6.14
C ILE A 122 8.75 36.37 -6.07
N LEU A 123 9.39 36.62 -7.20
CA LEU A 123 10.80 37.02 -7.25
C LEU A 123 10.83 38.50 -6.87
N ASP A 124 11.38 38.78 -5.68
CA ASP A 124 11.62 40.14 -5.22
C ASP A 124 12.76 40.76 -6.04
N GLY A 125 12.39 41.63 -6.98
CA GLY A 125 13.29 42.38 -7.84
C GLY A 125 13.17 43.86 -7.51
N GLY A 126 14.08 44.39 -6.69
CA GLY A 126 14.09 45.81 -6.35
C GLY A 126 15.41 46.29 -5.75
N ARG A 127 16.44 46.45 -6.58
CA ARG A 127 17.61 47.27 -6.19
C ARG A 127 17.14 48.73 -6.07
N ARG A 128 17.25 49.33 -4.88
CA ARG A 128 17.28 50.80 -4.72
C ARG A 128 18.68 51.24 -4.33
N GLN A 129 19.30 51.97 -5.25
CA GLN A 129 20.52 52.73 -5.04
C GLN A 129 20.09 54.10 -4.48
N PHE A 130 20.43 54.40 -3.23
CA PHE A 130 20.31 55.75 -2.68
C PHE A 130 21.62 56.49 -2.93
N ARG A 131 21.55 57.58 -3.69
CA ARG A 131 22.61 58.59 -3.78
C ARG A 131 22.62 59.40 -2.48
N ARG A 132 23.82 59.64 -1.96
CA ARG A 132 24.08 60.66 -0.93
C ARG A 132 24.30 61.98 -1.65
N ASP A 133 23.51 62.98 -1.32
CA ASP A 133 23.87 64.39 -1.52
C ASP A 133 24.09 64.97 -0.12
N GLU A 134 25.34 65.32 0.18
CA GLU A 134 25.79 66.03 1.38
C GLU A 134 25.92 67.51 0.99
N VAL A 135 25.35 68.41 1.80
CA VAL A 135 25.56 69.86 1.77
C VAL A 135 26.29 70.24 3.04
#